data_AF-A0AA41VWN7-F1
#
_entry.id   AF-A0AA41VWN7-F1
#
_cell.length_a   1.000
_cell.length_b   1.000
_cell.length_c   1.000
_cell.angle_alpha   90.00
_cell.angle_beta   90.00
_cell.angle_gamma   90.00
#
_symmetry.space_group_name_H-M   'P 1'
#
loop_
_entity.id
_entity.type
_entity.pdbx_description
1 polymer ?
#
loop_
_entity_poly.entity_id
_entity_poly.type
_entity_poly.pdbx_seq_one_letter_code
_entity_poly.pdbx_strand_id
1 'polypeptide(L)'
;MVRTIAMDGTEGLVRGQRVLNTGSPITVPVGRATLGRIMNVIGEAIDEKGDIKTDHFLPIHREAPAFVEQATDQQILVTGIK
;
A
#
# COMPACT_ATOMS: atom_id res chain seq x y z
N MET A 1 1.73 -25.07 6.17
CA MET A 1 2.79 -24.65 5.23
C MET A 1 2.20 -23.56 4.33
N VAL A 2 2.88 -22.43 4.16
CA VAL A 2 2.44 -21.31 3.30
C VAL A 2 3.47 -21.06 2.21
N ARG A 3 3.05 -20.58 1.04
CA ARG A 3 3.94 -20.08 -0.02
C ARG A 3 3.79 -18.56 -0.08
N THR A 4 4.91 -17.85 -0.07
CA THR A 4 4.96 -16.39 -0.02
C THR A 4 5.80 -15.83 -1.15
N ILE A 5 5.58 -14.57 -1.49
CA ILE A 5 6.40 -13.79 -2.42
C ILE A 5 7.19 -12.79 -1.58
N ALA A 6 8.50 -12.70 -1.79
CA ALA A 6 9.34 -11.70 -1.13
C ALA A 6 9.15 -10.34 -1.80
N MET A 7 9.04 -9.28 -0.99
CA MET A 7 8.91 -7.90 -1.48
C MET A 7 10.27 -7.19 -1.65
N ASP A 8 11.35 -7.88 -1.29
CA ASP A 8 12.74 -7.41 -1.37
C ASP A 8 13.66 -8.59 -1.73
N GLY A 9 14.97 -8.32 -1.87
CA GLY A 9 16.01 -9.32 -2.10
C GLY A 9 15.96 -10.48 -1.10
N THR A 10 16.33 -11.67 -1.56
CA THR A 10 16.28 -12.91 -0.77
C THR A 10 17.67 -13.41 -0.36
N GLU A 11 18.71 -12.65 -0.69
CA GLU A 11 20.09 -12.92 -0.32
C GLU A 11 20.23 -13.00 1.20
N GLY A 12 20.88 -14.06 1.70
CA GLY A 12 21.12 -14.24 3.13
C GLY A 12 19.99 -14.91 3.92
N LEU A 13 18.84 -15.22 3.31
CA LEU A 13 17.81 -16.03 3.97
C LEU A 13 18.25 -17.49 4.14
N VAL A 14 18.04 -18.04 5.34
CA VAL A 14 18.40 -19.42 5.68
C VAL A 14 17.21 -20.23 6.16
N ARG A 15 17.26 -21.54 5.95
CA ARG A 15 16.21 -22.46 6.42
C ARG A 15 16.16 -22.45 7.95
N GLY A 16 14.95 -22.42 8.51
CA GLY A 16 14.73 -22.37 9.96
C GLY A 16 14.80 -20.97 10.56
N GLN A 17 15.04 -19.92 9.76
CA GLN A 17 14.92 -18.53 10.21
C GLN A 17 13.50 -18.26 10.72
N ARG A 18 13.40 -17.60 11.86
CA ARG A 18 12.11 -17.23 12.47
C ARG A 18 11.41 -16.19 11.59
N VAL A 19 10.12 -16.40 11.35
CA VAL A 19 9.25 -15.47 10.64
C VAL A 19 8.13 -15.07 11.58
N LEU A 20 7.82 -13.77 11.64
CA LEU A 20 6.70 -13.23 12.41
C LEU A 20 5.53 -12.98 11.45
N ASN A 21 4.35 -13.50 11.80
CA ASN A 21 3.11 -13.14 11.12
C ASN A 21 2.54 -11.88 11.77
N THR A 22 2.40 -10.79 11.01
CA THR A 22 1.79 -9.53 11.47
C THR A 22 0.28 -9.65 11.67
N GLY A 23 -0.37 -10.67 11.10
CA GLY A 23 -1.81 -10.88 11.21
C GLY A 23 -2.65 -10.05 10.24
N SER A 24 -2.02 -9.21 9.40
CA SER A 24 -2.67 -8.35 8.42
C SER A 24 -1.98 -8.43 7.05
N PRO A 25 -2.66 -8.07 5.96
CA PRO A 25 -1.99 -7.76 4.70
C PRO A 25 -0.96 -6.63 4.86
N ILE A 26 -0.18 -6.39 3.81
CA ILE A 26 0.67 -5.19 3.73
C ILE A 26 -0.23 -3.96 3.87
N THR A 27 0.09 -3.11 4.86
CA THR A 27 -0.61 -1.86 5.16
C THR A 27 0.30 -0.69 4.89
N VAL A 28 -0.21 0.34 4.21
CA VAL A 28 0.57 1.51 3.80
C VAL A 28 -0.02 2.79 4.40
N PRO A 29 0.80 3.83 4.65
CA PRO A 29 0.31 5.13 5.09
C PRO A 29 -0.56 5.76 4.01
N VAL A 30 -1.67 6.38 4.41
CA VAL A 30 -2.59 7.07 3.51
C VAL A 30 -2.98 8.45 4.03
N GLY A 31 -3.71 9.20 3.20
CA GLY A 31 -4.23 10.51 3.53
C GLY A 31 -3.36 11.65 2.97
N ARG A 32 -3.67 12.88 3.35
CA ARG A 32 -3.02 14.07 2.77
C ARG A 32 -1.51 14.14 3.05
N ALA A 33 -1.04 13.49 4.10
CA ALA A 33 0.37 13.42 4.48
C ALA A 33 1.25 12.71 3.45
N THR A 34 0.68 11.87 2.57
CA THR A 34 1.43 11.17 1.54
C THR A 34 1.62 11.98 0.25
N LEU A 35 0.91 13.11 0.09
CA LEU A 35 0.97 13.92 -1.12
C LEU A 35 2.38 14.51 -1.32
N GLY A 36 2.93 14.31 -2.52
CA GLY A 36 4.28 14.78 -2.87
C GLY A 36 5.42 13.95 -2.28
N ARG A 37 5.11 12.78 -1.69
CA ARG A 37 6.09 11.81 -1.18
C ARG A 37 6.30 10.68 -2.20
N ILE A 38 7.49 10.09 -2.21
CA ILE A 38 7.76 8.84 -2.94
C ILE A 38 7.83 7.70 -1.93
N MET A 39 7.03 6.66 -2.14
CA MET A 39 6.96 5.49 -1.27
C MET A 39 7.18 4.20 -2.05
N ASN A 40 7.74 3.18 -1.41
CA ASN A 40 7.87 1.84 -1.96
C ASN A 40 6.57 1.02 -1.79
N VAL A 41 6.58 -0.23 -2.27
CA VAL A 41 5.40 -1.12 -2.26
C VAL A 41 4.92 -1.49 -0.85
N ILE A 42 5.81 -1.46 0.15
CA ILE A 42 5.47 -1.74 1.55
C ILE A 42 5.12 -0.47 2.34
N GLY A 43 5.12 0.70 1.70
CA GLY A 43 4.66 1.96 2.27
C GLY A 43 5.74 2.80 2.96
N GLU A 44 7.01 2.45 2.80
CA GLU A 44 8.13 3.21 3.36
C GLU A 44 8.52 4.37 2.43
N ALA A 45 8.92 5.49 3.02
CA ALA A 45 9.41 6.65 2.27
C ALA A 45 10.82 6.39 1.71
N ILE A 46 10.99 6.63 0.41
CA ILE A 46 12.28 6.49 -0.29
C ILE A 46 12.77 7.81 -0.89
N ASP A 47 12.18 8.93 -0.47
CA ASP A 47 12.47 10.28 -0.97
C ASP A 47 13.45 11.08 -0.10
N GLU A 48 14.13 10.44 0.86
CA GLU A 48 15.09 11.04 1.81
C GLU A 48 14.52 12.20 2.66
N LYS A 49 13.20 12.40 2.69
CA LYS A 49 12.53 13.46 3.46
C LYS A 49 12.07 13.02 4.86
N GLY A 50 12.64 11.92 5.36
CA GLY A 50 12.23 11.28 6.62
C GLY A 50 10.89 10.55 6.51
N ASP A 51 10.28 10.24 7.65
CA ASP A 51 9.08 9.40 7.67
C ASP A 51 7.81 10.12 7.17
N ILE A 52 6.82 9.36 6.71
CA ILE A 52 5.47 9.87 6.44
C ILE A 52 4.70 9.86 7.75
N LYS A 53 4.51 11.03 8.36
CA LYS A 53 3.75 11.18 9.61
C LYS A 53 2.25 11.12 9.32
N THR A 54 1.61 10.01 9.64
CA THR A 54 0.15 9.82 9.57
C THR A 54 -0.32 8.78 10.58
N ASP A 55 -1.53 8.95 11.10
CA ASP A 55 -2.20 7.95 11.93
C ASP A 55 -3.09 7.02 11.10
N HIS A 56 -3.20 7.29 9.79
CA HIS A 56 -4.08 6.56 8.89
C HIS A 56 -3.31 5.58 8.02
N PHE A 57 -3.59 4.29 8.20
CA PHE A 57 -3.04 3.19 7.43
C PHE A 57 -4.18 2.37 6.82
N LEU A 58 -4.00 1.93 5.57
CA LEU A 58 -4.95 1.04 4.90
C LEU A 58 -4.23 -0.18 4.31
N PRO A 59 -4.88 -1.37 4.30
CA PRO A 59 -4.35 -2.53 3.61
C PRO A 59 -4.44 -2.35 2.09
N ILE A 60 -3.42 -2.82 1.37
CA ILE A 60 -3.41 -2.78 -0.10
C ILE A 60 -4.39 -3.77 -0.74
N HIS A 61 -4.78 -4.80 0.01
CA HIS A 61 -5.83 -5.75 -0.37
C HIS A 61 -7.13 -5.38 0.33
N ARG A 62 -8.16 -5.09 -0.45
CA ARG A 62 -9.53 -4.88 0.03
C ARG A 62 -10.53 -5.26 -1.06
N GLU A 63 -11.70 -5.66 -0.62
CA GLU A 63 -12.84 -5.86 -1.52
C GLU A 63 -13.22 -4.54 -2.18
N ALA A 64 -13.76 -4.65 -3.39
CA ALA A 64 -14.34 -3.50 -4.08
C ALA A 64 -15.57 -2.99 -3.32
N PRO A 65 -15.98 -1.71 -3.53
CA PRO A 65 -17.22 -1.19 -2.97
C PRO A 65 -18.43 -2.08 -3.34
N ALA A 66 -19.37 -2.20 -2.40
CA ALA A 66 -20.56 -3.01 -2.63
C ALA A 66 -21.45 -2.41 -3.74
N PHE A 67 -22.29 -3.23 -4.37
CA PHE A 67 -23.18 -2.78 -5.45
C PHE A 67 -24.05 -1.57 -5.03
N VAL A 68 -24.51 -1.53 -3.78
CA VAL A 68 -25.33 -0.43 -3.23
C VAL A 68 -24.57 0.89 -3.03
N GLU A 69 -23.23 0.85 -3.03
CA GLU A 69 -22.35 2.02 -2.88
C GLU A 69 -21.84 2.55 -4.22
N GLN A 70 -22.18 1.87 -5.32
CA GLN A 70 -21.75 2.29 -6.66
C GLN A 70 -22.53 3.52 -7.09
N ALA A 71 -21.81 4.58 -7.49
CA ALA A 71 -22.42 5.78 -8.03
C ALA A 71 -23.02 5.50 -9.42
N THR A 72 -24.26 5.94 -9.65
CA THR A 72 -24.92 5.85 -10.96
C THR A 72 -24.66 7.06 -11.85
N ASP A 73 -24.09 8.13 -11.29
CA ASP A 73 -23.88 9.40 -11.98
C ASP A 73 -22.63 9.36 -12.86
N GLN A 74 -22.77 9.84 -14.09
CA GLN A 74 -21.65 10.08 -14.98
C GLN A 74 -21.12 11.50 -14.79
N GLN A 75 -19.84 11.61 -14.44
CA GLN A 75 -19.14 12.90 -14.31
C GLN A 75 -18.02 12.97 -15.35
N ILE A 76 -17.89 14.13 -16.00
CA ILE A 76 -16.82 14.37 -16.97
C ILE A 76 -15.55 14.75 -16.20
N LEU A 77 -14.48 13.96 -16.36
CA LEU A 77 -13.14 14.33 -15.92
C LEU A 77 -12.41 15.06 -17.06
N VAL A 78 -12.44 16.39 -17.04
CA VAL A 78 -11.77 17.22 -18.05
C VAL A 78 -10.25 17.08 -17.89
N THR A 79 -9.56 16.60 -18.92
CA THR A 79 -8.11 16.30 -18.88
C THR A 79 -7.22 17.48 -19.27
N GLY A 80 -7.79 18.52 -19.89
CA GLY A 80 -7.04 19.68 -20.38
C GLY A 80 -6.18 19.42 -21.63
N ILE A 81 -6.30 18.25 -22.25
CA ILE A 81 -5.64 17.87 -23.51
C ILE A 81 -6.65 17.98 -24.66
N LYS A 82 -6.24 18.58 -25.78
CA LYS A 82 -7.04 18.68 -27.01
C LYS A 82 -6.86 17.45 -27.89
#